data_AF-A0A521G1J0-F1
#
_entry.id   AF-A0A521G1J0-F1
#
_cell.length_a   1.000
_cell.length_b   1.000
_cell.length_c   1.000
_cell.angle_alpha   90.00
_cell.angle_beta   90.00
_cell.angle_gamma   90.00
#
_symmetry.space_group_name_H-M   'P 1'
#
loop_
_entity.id
_entity.type
_entity.pdbx_description
1 polymer ?
#
loop_
_entity_poly.entity_id
_entity_poly.type
_entity_poly.pdbx_seq_one_letter_code
_entity_poly.pdbx_strand_id
1 'polypeptide(L)' 'MSEGGRAGAAVQITANGTYTLPGFADSALTSLNVTVNNYADLVKMIRSGYSGRLVDVLVMKTQ' A
#
# COMPACT_ATOMS: atom_id res chain seq x y z
N MET A 1 0.79 -6.15 7.16
CA MET A 1 2.16 -6.73 7.03
C MET A 1 2.79 -7.13 8.37
N SER A 2 2.65 -8.40 8.74
CA SER A 2 3.66 -9.12 9.55
C SER A 2 3.71 -10.56 9.05
N GLU A 3 4.50 -10.78 8.00
CA GLU A 3 5.09 -12.09 7.71
C GLU A 3 6.60 -11.87 7.72
N GLY A 4 7.23 -12.21 8.85
CA GLY A 4 8.68 -12.31 9.03
C GLY A 4 9.52 -11.03 9.03
N GLY A 5 9.05 -9.92 8.45
CA GLY A 5 9.77 -8.64 8.35
C GLY A 5 9.25 -7.53 9.25
N ARG A 6 10.09 -6.54 9.56
CA ARG A 6 9.66 -5.31 10.25
C ARG A 6 8.68 -4.54 9.38
N ALA A 7 7.55 -4.13 9.96
CA ALA A 7 6.60 -3.27 9.28
C ALA A 7 7.12 -1.83 9.22
N GLY A 8 7.01 -1.19 8.05
CA GLY A 8 7.27 0.23 7.87
C GLY A 8 6.14 1.12 8.40
N ALA A 9 6.36 2.43 8.37
CA ALA A 9 5.35 3.41 8.77
C ALA A 9 4.12 3.34 7.86
N ALA A 10 2.92 3.38 8.45
CA ALA A 10 1.68 3.44 7.69
C ALA A 10 1.54 4.80 7.01
N VAL A 11 1.26 4.79 5.70
CA VAL A 11 0.95 6.00 4.93
C VAL A 11 -0.55 6.06 4.66
N GLN A 12 -1.17 7.15 5.10
CA GLN A 12 -2.61 7.39 4.87
C GLN A 12 -2.81 7.92 3.45
N ILE A 13 -3.70 7.27 2.70
CA ILE A 13 -4.09 7.64 1.34
C ILE A 13 -5.53 8.17 1.39
N THR A 14 -5.74 9.39 0.92
CA THR A 14 -7.05 10.09 1.01
C THR A 14 -7.55 10.60 -0.34
N ALA A 15 -6.72 10.56 -1.39
CA ALA A 15 -7.03 11.06 -2.71
C ALA A 15 -6.18 10.39 -3.80
N ASN A 16 -6.39 10.79 -5.06
CA ASN A 16 -5.46 10.49 -6.14
C ASN A 16 -4.16 11.27 -5.94
N GLY A 17 -3.05 10.69 -6.39
CA GLY A 17 -1.75 11.35 -6.35
C GLY A 17 -0.61 10.41 -6.08
N THR A 18 0.58 10.98 -5.99
CA THR A 18 1.80 10.24 -5.66
C THR A 18 2.01 10.24 -4.16
N TYR A 19 2.20 9.05 -3.59
CA TYR A 19 2.50 8.83 -2.19
C TYR A 19 3.87 8.18 -2.07
N THR A 20 4.67 8.68 -1.14
CA THR A 20 5.99 8.11 -0.85
C THR A 20 5.88 7.18 0.35
N LEU A 21 6.19 5.91 0.12
CA LEU A 21 6.40 4.92 1.18
C LEU A 21 7.86 5.00 1.62
N PRO A 22 8.15 5.47 2.85
CA PRO A 22 9.52 5.48 3.34
C PRO A 22 10.01 4.05 3.57
N GLY A 23 11.30 3.83 3.30
CA GLY A 23 12.00 2.65 3.78
C GLY A 23 11.96 2.57 5.31
N PHE A 24 12.16 1.37 5.83
CA PHE A 24 12.29 1.13 7.28
C PHE A 24 13.74 0.76 7.63
N ALA A 25 14.08 0.75 8.91
CA ALA A 25 15.42 0.39 9.37
C ALA A 25 15.82 -1.00 8.86
N ASP A 26 17.02 -1.10 8.28
CA ASP A 26 17.57 -2.30 7.63
C ASP A 26 16.90 -2.69 6.29
N SER A 27 16.05 -1.83 5.72
CA SER A 27 15.54 -1.98 4.35
C SER A 27 16.60 -1.58 3.33
N ALA A 28 16.79 -2.41 2.30
CA ALA A 28 17.59 -2.04 1.12
C ALA A 28 16.94 -0.93 0.28
N LEU A 29 15.63 -0.73 0.41
CA LEU A 29 14.86 0.34 -0.21
C LEU A 29 14.79 1.55 0.72
N THR A 30 15.25 2.71 0.24
CA THR A 30 15.17 3.99 0.94
C THR A 30 13.79 4.62 0.83
N SER A 31 13.16 4.54 -0.34
CA SER A 31 11.78 4.96 -0.56
C SER A 31 11.17 4.31 -1.80
N LEU A 32 9.84 4.23 -1.83
CA LEU A 32 9.06 3.80 -2.98
C LEU A 32 7.97 4.82 -3.26
N ASN A 33 7.92 5.36 -4.48
CA ASN A 33 6.83 6.22 -4.92
C ASN A 33 5.72 5.38 -5.56
N VAL A 34 4.50 5.54 -5.06
CA VAL A 34 3.30 4.86 -5.54
C VAL A 34 2.31 5.91 -6.01
N THR A 35 1.86 5.80 -7.26
CA THR A 35 0.84 6.69 -7.82
C THR A 35 -0.53 6.04 -7.74
N VAL A 36 -1.43 6.68 -6.99
CA VAL A 36 -2.85 6.33 -6.94
C VAL A 36 -3.58 7.12 -8.02
N ASN A 37 -3.91 6.42 -9.11
CA ASN A 37 -4.62 7.04 -10.24
C ASN A 37 -6.13 7.13 -10.00
N ASN A 38 -6.70 6.21 -9.22
CA ASN A 38 -8.13 6.19 -8.91
C ASN A 38 -8.37 5.65 -7.49
N TYR A 39 -8.50 6.57 -6.55
CA TYR A 39 -8.76 6.32 -5.14
C TYR A 39 -10.17 5.77 -4.91
N ALA A 40 -11.17 6.26 -5.66
CA ALA A 40 -12.55 5.79 -5.50
C ALA A 40 -12.68 4.30 -5.83
N ASP A 41 -12.07 3.85 -6.92
CA ASP A 41 -12.06 2.43 -7.29
C ASP A 41 -11.17 1.61 -6.38
N LEU A 42 -10.05 2.17 -5.89
CA LEU A 42 -9.22 1.51 -4.87
C LEU A 42 -10.01 1.26 -3.58
N VAL A 43 -10.72 2.27 -3.07
CA VAL A 43 -11.59 2.15 -1.89
C VAL A 43 -12.72 1.16 -2.16
N LYS A 44 -13.33 1.21 -3.34
CA LYS A 44 -14.40 0.30 -3.73
C LYS A 44 -13.89 -1.14 -3.75
N MET A 45 -12.76 -1.42 -4.39
CA MET A 45 -12.12 -2.74 -4.45
C MET A 45 -11.81 -3.28 -3.04
N ILE A 46 -11.21 -2.44 -2.18
CA ILE A 46 -10.88 -2.80 -0.79
C ILE A 46 -12.16 -3.09 0.02
N ARG A 47 -13.26 -2.35 -0.21
CA ARG A 47 -14.52 -2.56 0.54
C ARG A 47 -15.38 -3.67 -0.04
N SER A 48 -15.33 -3.92 -1.35
CA SER A 48 -16.14 -4.94 -2.03
C SER A 48 -15.49 -6.33 -1.99
N GLY A 49 -14.16 -6.39 -1.95
CA GLY A 49 -13.40 -7.65 -1.89
C GLY A 49 -13.31 -8.25 -0.47
N TYR A 50 -13.62 -7.47 0.57
CA TYR A 50 -13.45 -7.88 1.97
C TYR A 50 -14.80 -7.91 2.70
N SER A 51 -15.45 -9.07 2.73
CA SER A 51 -16.51 -9.38 3.70
C SER A 51 -15.96 -9.71 5.10
N GLY A 52 -14.64 -9.89 5.23
CA GLY A 52 -13.92 -10.09 6.50
C GLY A 52 -12.60 -9.34 6.47
N ARG A 53 -12.35 -8.52 7.52
CA ARG A 53 -11.16 -7.69 7.83
C ARG A 53 -10.31 -7.20 6.65
N LEU A 54 -10.29 -5.87 6.48
CA LEU A 54 -9.37 -5.09 5.64
C LEU A 54 -7.89 -5.50 5.85
N VAL A 55 -7.39 -6.52 5.14
CA VAL A 55 -5.95 -6.88 5.15
C VAL A 55 -5.41 -7.12 3.75
N ASP A 56 -4.63 -6.14 3.30
CA ASP A 56 -3.58 -6.20 2.28
C ASP A 56 -3.99 -6.48 0.82
N VAL A 57 -4.21 -5.41 0.03
CA VAL A 57 -4.16 -5.46 -1.44
C VAL A 57 -2.96 -4.66 -1.94
N LEU A 58 -1.86 -5.35 -2.25
CA LEU A 58 -0.83 -4.85 -3.16
C LEU A 58 -0.47 -5.96 -4.14
N VAL A 59 -0.99 -5.88 -5.36
CA VAL A 59 -0.61 -6.76 -6.47
C VAL A 59 0.47 -6.05 -7.28
N MET A 60 1.73 -6.45 -7.12
CA MET A 60 2.83 -6.00 -7.97
C MET A 60 2.90 -6.91 -9.20
N LYS A 61 2.75 -6.35 -10.40
CA LYS A 61 3.07 -7.04 -11.66
C LYS A 61 4.38 -6.47 -12.20
N THR A 62 5.38 -7.32 -12.32
CA THR A 62 6.60 -7.04 -13.10
C THR A 62 6.35 -7.43 -14.56
N GLN A 63 6.79 -6.56 -15.48
CA GLN A 63 6.95 -6.93 -16.88
C GLN A 63 8.22 -7.77 -17.06
#